data_AF-A0A0D7CHT9-F1
#
_entry.id   AF-A0A0D7CHT9-F1
#
_cell.length_a   1.000
_cell.length_b   1.000
_cell.length_c   1.000
_cell.angle_alpha   90.00
_cell.angle_beta   90.00
_cell.angle_gamma   90.00
#
_symmetry.space_group_name_H-M   'P 1'
#
loop_
_entity.id
_entity.type
_entity.pdbx_description
1 polymer ?
#
loop_
_entity_poly.entity_id
_entity_poly.type
_entity_poly.pdbx_seq_one_letter_code
_entity_poly.pdbx_strand_id
1 'polypeptide(L)'
;MRRFRNLARRTLWSAGLVLALPAALLTAPTPAHAQSICTVNNQPGTTGTSGDDDIVCTGDINFTVDGGAGNDNITINGQVLSSGTVLGGAGNDNIVINGSVSPGGLVDSGDGADFITTGDAAGTVNGGAGDDDIRTGDDRGVVRGNDGNDTINTGLVASGVVLGGTGDDNITTGNVVGGIVSGGTGNDTINTGTVDVRSSVFGDPGDDNITTGANAGTVQGNDGDDTITTVANTGTVDGGTGMNTCTTGGPNPAMNC
;
A
#
# COMPACT_ATOMS: atom_id res chain seq x y z
N MET A 1 99.81 -32.21 33.60
CA MET A 1 98.91 -32.94 34.53
C MET A 1 97.82 -33.63 33.72
N ARG A 2 97.59 -34.93 33.99
CA ARG A 2 96.36 -35.77 33.82
C ARG A 2 95.55 -35.63 32.51
N ARG A 3 95.60 -36.63 31.60
CA ARG A 3 94.65 -37.79 31.43
C ARG A 3 93.16 -37.38 31.36
N PHE A 4 92.45 -37.75 30.29
CA PHE A 4 91.61 -38.96 30.17
C PHE A 4 90.85 -38.99 28.81
N ARG A 5 90.91 -40.14 28.12
CA ARG A 5 89.98 -40.54 27.05
C ARG A 5 88.65 -40.95 27.68
N ASN A 6 87.51 -40.68 27.05
CA ASN A 6 86.30 -41.48 27.29
C ASN A 6 85.35 -41.57 26.08
N LEU A 7 84.74 -42.75 26.01
CA LEU A 7 84.00 -43.37 24.91
C LEU A 7 82.58 -42.81 24.67
N ALA A 8 82.18 -42.92 23.39
CA ALA A 8 80.91 -43.39 22.84
C ALA A 8 79.57 -43.02 23.49
N ARG A 9 78.65 -42.53 22.64
CA ARG A 9 77.29 -43.09 22.50
C ARG A 9 76.71 -42.70 21.15
N ARG A 10 76.45 -43.71 20.32
CA ARG A 10 75.65 -43.63 19.09
C ARG A 10 74.19 -43.63 19.50
N THR A 11 73.43 -42.62 19.10
CA THR A 11 71.98 -42.58 19.25
C THR A 11 71.37 -42.74 17.86
N LEU A 12 70.73 -43.89 17.62
CA LEU A 12 69.88 -44.11 16.45
C LEU A 12 68.60 -43.29 16.62
N TRP A 13 68.32 -42.40 15.67
CA TRP A 13 67.03 -41.76 15.53
C TRP A 13 66.25 -42.50 14.45
N SER A 14 65.16 -43.14 14.86
CA SER A 14 64.17 -43.76 14.00
C SER A 14 63.42 -42.68 13.21
N ALA A 15 63.50 -42.73 11.88
CA ALA A 15 62.69 -41.90 11.00
C ALA A 15 61.25 -42.44 10.98
N GLY A 16 60.33 -41.73 11.63
CA GLY A 16 58.90 -41.95 11.49
C GLY A 16 58.40 -41.30 10.19
N LEU A 17 58.07 -42.11 9.19
CA LEU A 17 57.38 -41.66 7.99
C LEU A 17 55.91 -41.39 8.33
N VAL A 18 55.54 -40.12 8.47
CA VAL A 18 54.14 -39.69 8.58
C VAL A 18 53.58 -39.58 7.17
N LEU A 19 52.71 -40.51 6.79
CA LEU A 19 51.86 -40.33 5.60
C LEU A 19 50.82 -39.24 5.92
N ALA A 20 51.03 -38.03 5.43
CA ALA A 20 50.01 -37.00 5.41
C ALA A 20 49.04 -37.30 4.25
N LEU A 21 47.85 -37.78 4.58
CA LEU A 21 46.72 -37.78 3.64
C LEU A 21 46.31 -36.33 3.39
N PRO A 22 46.10 -35.88 2.14
CA PRO A 22 45.54 -34.56 1.89
C PRO A 22 44.12 -34.56 2.46
N ALA A 23 43.89 -33.72 3.47
CA ALA A 23 42.54 -33.39 3.89
C ALA A 23 41.89 -32.67 2.71
N ALA A 24 41.04 -33.38 1.98
CA ALA A 24 40.14 -32.76 1.02
C ALA A 24 39.28 -31.77 1.82
N LEU A 25 39.50 -30.46 1.60
CA LEU A 25 38.57 -29.43 2.03
C LEU A 25 37.25 -29.71 1.31
N LEU A 26 36.35 -30.42 1.98
CA LEU A 26 34.94 -30.41 1.64
C LEU A 26 34.46 -28.98 1.93
N THR A 27 34.47 -28.13 0.91
CA THR A 27 33.69 -26.89 0.97
C THR A 27 32.25 -27.33 1.13
N ALA A 28 31.69 -27.17 2.33
CA ALA A 28 30.26 -27.33 2.51
C ALA A 28 29.57 -26.46 1.46
N PRO A 29 28.56 -26.97 0.73
CA PRO A 29 27.76 -26.10 -0.11
C PRO A 29 27.26 -24.97 0.80
N THR A 30 27.61 -23.73 0.46
CA THR A 30 26.94 -22.57 1.07
C THR A 30 25.44 -22.85 0.95
N PRO A 31 24.65 -22.68 2.02
CA PRO A 31 23.21 -22.84 1.89
C PRO A 31 22.78 -22.05 0.66
N ALA A 32 22.14 -22.74 -0.29
CA ALA A 32 21.48 -22.07 -1.38
C ALA A 32 20.36 -21.26 -0.72
N HIS A 33 20.68 -20.04 -0.31
CA HIS A 33 19.68 -19.05 0.05
C HIS A 33 18.82 -18.95 -1.20
N ALA A 34 17.56 -19.39 -1.10
CA ALA A 34 16.57 -19.09 -2.11
C ALA A 34 16.71 -17.60 -2.38
N GLN A 35 17.11 -17.24 -3.61
CA GLN A 35 17.27 -15.83 -3.95
C GLN A 35 15.94 -15.15 -3.64
N SER A 36 16.02 -13.99 -2.96
CA SER A 36 14.85 -13.13 -2.83
C SER A 36 14.24 -12.95 -4.22
N ILE A 37 12.93 -13.10 -4.34
CA ILE A 37 12.21 -12.80 -5.59
C ILE A 37 12.19 -11.29 -5.85
N CYS A 38 12.71 -10.52 -4.90
CA CYS A 38 12.84 -9.08 -4.92
C CYS A 38 14.31 -8.65 -4.96
N THR A 39 14.55 -7.50 -5.58
CA THR A 39 15.84 -6.80 -5.54
C THR A 39 15.65 -5.39 -5.03
N VAL A 40 16.62 -4.90 -4.27
CA VAL A 40 16.80 -3.49 -3.89
C VAL A 40 18.06 -3.02 -4.61
N ASN A 41 17.95 -2.03 -5.49
CA ASN A 41 19.06 -1.52 -6.30
C ASN A 41 19.83 -2.63 -7.03
N ASN A 42 19.10 -3.55 -7.67
CA ASN A 42 19.63 -4.74 -8.37
C ASN A 42 20.36 -5.77 -7.49
N GLN A 43 20.27 -5.68 -6.16
CA GLN A 43 20.80 -6.68 -5.23
C GLN A 43 19.64 -7.42 -4.54
N PRO A 44 19.75 -8.74 -4.25
CA PRO A 44 18.71 -9.45 -3.53
C PRO A 44 18.38 -8.79 -2.18
N GLY A 45 17.11 -8.45 -1.96
CA GLY A 45 16.67 -7.77 -0.75
C GLY A 45 15.18 -7.43 -0.79
N THR A 46 14.63 -7.01 0.35
CA THR A 46 13.23 -6.56 0.50
C THR A 46 13.12 -5.28 1.35
N THR A 47 14.25 -4.71 1.75
CA THR A 47 14.31 -3.51 2.60
C THR A 47 15.29 -2.55 1.98
N GLY A 48 14.84 -1.34 1.69
CA GLY A 48 15.67 -0.24 1.22
C GLY A 48 16.54 0.33 2.33
N THR A 49 17.01 1.53 2.09
CA THR A 49 18.03 2.24 2.83
C THR A 49 17.42 3.53 3.37
N SER A 50 18.22 4.60 3.44
CA SER A 50 17.77 5.91 3.89
C SER A 50 17.78 6.95 2.76
N GLY A 51 17.95 6.51 1.52
CA GLY A 51 17.83 7.36 0.35
C GLY A 51 17.24 6.54 -0.78
N ASP A 52 16.84 7.22 -1.84
CA ASP A 52 16.03 6.69 -2.95
C ASP A 52 16.47 5.29 -3.44
N ASP A 53 15.58 4.32 -3.29
CA ASP A 53 15.77 2.92 -3.65
C ASP A 53 14.87 2.47 -4.81
N ASP A 54 15.38 1.57 -5.65
CA ASP A 54 14.59 0.85 -6.66
C ASP A 54 14.36 -0.58 -6.19
N ILE A 55 13.12 -0.88 -5.78
CA ILE A 55 12.71 -2.17 -5.24
C ILE A 55 11.79 -2.88 -6.23
N VAL A 56 12.21 -4.01 -6.76
CA VAL A 56 11.43 -4.79 -7.74
C VAL A 56 11.26 -6.23 -7.29
N CYS A 57 10.02 -6.65 -7.08
CA CYS A 57 9.62 -8.04 -6.88
C CYS A 57 9.07 -8.64 -8.18
N THR A 58 9.49 -9.85 -8.51
CA THR A 58 9.17 -10.51 -9.79
C THR A 58 7.86 -11.32 -9.80
N GLY A 59 7.19 -11.45 -8.65
CA GLY A 59 5.95 -12.20 -8.51
C GLY A 59 5.20 -11.84 -7.23
N ASP A 60 4.28 -12.72 -6.83
CA ASP A 60 3.44 -12.51 -5.65
C ASP A 60 4.28 -12.48 -4.36
N ILE A 61 3.90 -11.58 -3.44
CA ILE A 61 4.56 -11.44 -2.14
C ILE A 61 3.62 -11.83 -0.99
N ASN A 62 4.17 -12.48 0.02
CA ASN A 62 3.51 -12.81 1.30
C ASN A 62 4.39 -12.47 2.51
N PHE A 63 5.28 -11.50 2.31
CA PHE A 63 6.23 -10.96 3.27
C PHE A 63 6.29 -9.44 3.10
N THR A 64 7.03 -8.77 3.97
CA THR A 64 7.20 -7.32 3.94
C THR A 64 8.25 -6.90 2.91
N VAL A 65 7.87 -5.92 2.09
CA VAL A 65 8.74 -5.07 1.29
C VAL A 65 8.68 -3.68 1.90
N ASP A 66 9.83 -3.04 2.13
CA ASP A 66 9.96 -1.80 2.90
C ASP A 66 10.95 -0.87 2.18
N GLY A 67 10.49 0.30 1.72
CA GLY A 67 11.33 1.32 1.07
C GLY A 67 12.30 1.96 2.05
N GLY A 68 11.79 2.36 3.21
CA GLY A 68 12.58 2.93 4.29
C GLY A 68 12.47 4.44 4.31
N ALA A 69 13.55 5.15 3.99
CA ALA A 69 13.47 6.60 3.79
C ALA A 69 14.10 6.97 2.46
N GLY A 70 13.67 8.08 1.87
CA GLY A 70 14.03 8.45 0.50
C GLY A 70 12.78 8.46 -0.38
N ASN A 71 12.94 8.84 -1.64
CA ASN A 71 11.86 8.74 -2.62
C ASN A 71 12.02 7.42 -3.37
N ASP A 72 11.33 6.38 -2.92
CA ASP A 72 11.54 5.01 -3.37
C ASP A 72 10.63 4.65 -4.54
N ASN A 73 11.11 3.77 -5.42
CA ASN A 73 10.30 3.17 -6.48
C ASN A 73 10.09 1.69 -6.15
N ILE A 74 8.86 1.31 -5.79
CA ILE A 74 8.53 -0.05 -5.38
C ILE A 74 7.61 -0.68 -6.41
N THR A 75 8.08 -1.70 -7.13
CA THR A 75 7.29 -2.45 -8.11
C THR A 75 7.11 -3.91 -7.71
N ILE A 76 5.86 -4.34 -7.53
CA ILE A 76 5.48 -5.74 -7.34
C ILE A 76 4.87 -6.28 -8.64
N ASN A 77 5.61 -7.12 -9.37
CA ASN A 77 5.13 -7.80 -10.59
C ASN A 77 4.25 -9.02 -10.29
N GLY A 78 3.36 -8.88 -9.32
CA GLY A 78 2.46 -9.91 -8.83
C GLY A 78 1.46 -9.32 -7.84
N GLN A 79 0.84 -10.17 -7.04
CA GLN A 79 -0.13 -9.78 -6.02
C GLN A 79 0.54 -9.51 -4.67
N VAL A 80 -0.06 -8.63 -3.88
CA VAL A 80 0.18 -8.57 -2.42
C VAL A 80 -0.80 -9.52 -1.76
N LEU A 81 -0.32 -10.68 -1.32
CA LEU A 81 -1.16 -11.73 -0.73
C LEU A 81 -1.56 -11.37 0.71
N SER A 82 -2.38 -12.21 1.36
CA SER A 82 -2.94 -11.97 2.70
C SER A 82 -1.95 -11.74 3.85
N SER A 83 -0.66 -11.93 3.64
CA SER A 83 0.41 -11.62 4.61
C SER A 83 1.52 -10.79 3.97
N GLY A 84 1.30 -10.33 2.74
CA GLY A 84 2.18 -9.39 2.06
C GLY A 84 1.94 -7.99 2.60
N THR A 85 3.03 -7.27 2.76
CA THR A 85 3.01 -5.86 3.16
C THR A 85 3.98 -5.11 2.27
N VAL A 86 3.54 -3.97 1.74
CA VAL A 86 4.41 -3.01 1.06
C VAL A 86 4.37 -1.72 1.87
N LEU A 87 5.53 -1.26 2.30
CA LEU A 87 5.74 0.00 3.01
C LEU A 87 6.60 0.90 2.12
N GLY A 88 6.13 2.11 1.82
CA GLY A 88 6.97 3.15 1.19
C GLY A 88 7.97 3.66 2.22
N GLY A 89 7.45 4.31 3.26
CA GLY A 89 8.22 4.76 4.40
C GLY A 89 8.17 6.28 4.51
N ALA A 90 9.31 6.95 4.47
CA ALA A 90 9.37 8.41 4.53
C ALA A 90 10.00 8.99 3.27
N GLY A 91 9.34 9.97 2.66
CA GLY A 91 9.71 10.55 1.37
C GLY A 91 8.59 10.31 0.36
N ASN A 92 8.72 10.89 -0.83
CA ASN A 92 7.69 10.81 -1.85
C ASN A 92 7.89 9.54 -2.69
N ASP A 93 7.14 8.50 -2.36
CA ASP A 93 7.31 7.16 -2.90
C ASP A 93 6.40 6.91 -4.13
N ASN A 94 6.84 5.98 -4.97
CA ASN A 94 6.10 5.51 -6.13
C ASN A 94 5.92 3.99 -6.04
N ILE A 95 4.72 3.55 -5.68
CA ILE A 95 4.37 2.16 -5.43
C ILE A 95 3.46 1.64 -6.53
N VAL A 96 3.93 0.61 -7.26
CA VAL A 96 3.21 -0.03 -8.35
C VAL A 96 3.03 -1.52 -8.08
N ILE A 97 1.78 -1.94 -7.85
CA ILE A 97 1.38 -3.33 -7.74
C ILE A 97 0.69 -3.73 -9.04
N ASN A 98 1.38 -4.52 -9.88
CA ASN A 98 0.83 -4.97 -11.17
C ASN A 98 -0.28 -6.02 -11.02
N GLY A 99 -0.40 -6.63 -9.83
CA GLY A 99 -1.51 -7.48 -9.44
C GLY A 99 -2.49 -6.80 -8.46
N SER A 100 -3.31 -7.62 -7.82
CA SER A 100 -4.27 -7.17 -6.80
C SER A 100 -3.65 -7.12 -5.40
N VAL A 101 -4.23 -6.31 -4.53
CA VAL A 101 -4.04 -6.40 -3.08
C VAL A 101 -5.10 -7.36 -2.55
N SER A 102 -4.69 -8.56 -2.17
CA SER A 102 -5.59 -9.61 -1.69
C SER A 102 -6.16 -9.28 -0.30
N PRO A 103 -7.28 -9.91 0.14
CA PRO A 103 -7.77 -9.76 1.50
C PRO A 103 -6.67 -10.04 2.53
N GLY A 104 -6.42 -9.09 3.43
CA GLY A 104 -5.36 -9.14 4.45
C GLY A 104 -3.99 -8.64 3.97
N GLY A 105 -3.80 -8.40 2.67
CA GLY A 105 -2.64 -7.69 2.15
C GLY A 105 -2.71 -6.20 2.49
N LEU A 106 -1.54 -5.59 2.66
CA LEU A 106 -1.40 -4.18 3.02
C LEU A 106 -0.43 -3.48 2.05
N VAL A 107 -0.84 -2.31 1.57
CA VAL A 107 0.02 -1.30 0.96
C VAL A 107 -0.15 -0.02 1.78
N ASP A 108 0.96 0.56 2.22
CA ASP A 108 1.02 1.77 3.05
C ASP A 108 2.20 2.62 2.54
N SER A 109 1.96 3.79 1.96
CA SER A 109 3.06 4.59 1.40
C SER A 109 3.78 5.41 2.45
N GLY A 110 3.09 5.88 3.49
CA GLY A 110 3.74 6.44 4.68
C GLY A 110 3.77 7.96 4.69
N ASP A 111 4.89 8.57 5.08
CA ASP A 111 5.03 10.03 5.11
C ASP A 111 5.55 10.51 3.75
N GLY A 112 4.83 11.37 3.04
CA GLY A 112 5.25 11.86 1.73
C GLY A 112 4.06 12.24 0.87
N ALA A 113 4.33 12.91 -0.25
CA ALA A 113 3.33 13.01 -1.32
C ALA A 113 3.57 11.84 -2.28
N ASP A 114 2.79 10.78 -2.09
CA ASP A 114 3.07 9.47 -2.68
C ASP A 114 2.19 9.19 -3.89
N PHE A 115 2.63 8.22 -4.70
CA PHE A 115 1.88 7.69 -5.81
C PHE A 115 1.68 6.19 -5.63
N ILE A 116 0.43 5.76 -5.58
CA ILE A 116 0.07 4.35 -5.46
C ILE A 116 -0.74 3.92 -6.68
N THR A 117 -0.32 2.86 -7.35
CA THR A 117 -1.15 2.18 -8.35
C THR A 117 -1.23 0.69 -8.04
N THR A 118 -2.44 0.17 -7.93
CA THR A 118 -2.69 -1.27 -7.78
C THR A 118 -3.72 -1.78 -8.79
N GLY A 119 -3.78 -3.10 -8.98
CA GLY A 119 -5.00 -3.74 -9.49
C GLY A 119 -6.15 -3.64 -8.47
N ASP A 120 -7.05 -4.62 -8.47
CA ASP A 120 -8.16 -4.65 -7.50
C ASP A 120 -7.65 -4.62 -6.05
N ALA A 121 -8.34 -3.85 -5.20
CA ALA A 121 -8.03 -3.67 -3.79
C ALA A 121 -9.06 -4.43 -2.93
N ALA A 122 -8.74 -5.66 -2.54
CA ALA A 122 -9.54 -6.43 -1.58
C ALA A 122 -8.91 -6.46 -0.17
N GLY A 123 -7.67 -5.99 -0.04
CA GLY A 123 -6.99 -5.72 1.22
C GLY A 123 -7.07 -4.25 1.61
N THR A 124 -5.98 -3.71 2.14
CA THR A 124 -5.89 -2.31 2.56
C THR A 124 -4.84 -1.57 1.74
N VAL A 125 -5.22 -0.39 1.25
CA VAL A 125 -4.33 0.58 0.59
C VAL A 125 -4.45 1.90 1.35
N ASN A 126 -3.34 2.35 1.93
CA ASN A 126 -3.22 3.62 2.63
C ASN A 126 -2.23 4.51 1.88
N GLY A 127 -2.58 5.78 1.66
CA GLY A 127 -1.64 6.85 1.33
C GLY A 127 -0.75 7.11 2.55
N GLY A 128 -1.24 7.90 3.49
CA GLY A 128 -0.53 8.14 4.74
C GLY A 128 -0.55 9.62 5.05
N ALA A 129 0.61 10.22 5.29
CA ALA A 129 0.69 11.65 5.55
C ALA A 129 1.31 12.39 4.38
N GLY A 130 0.54 13.28 3.74
CA GLY A 130 0.91 14.10 2.61
C GLY A 130 -0.15 14.03 1.52
N ASP A 131 0.03 14.80 0.45
CA ASP A 131 -0.95 14.86 -0.63
C ASP A 131 -0.73 13.66 -1.58
N ASP A 132 -1.51 12.60 -1.43
CA ASP A 132 -1.29 11.32 -2.13
C ASP A 132 -2.13 11.16 -3.41
N ASP A 133 -1.63 10.37 -4.36
CA ASP A 133 -2.34 9.99 -5.59
C ASP A 133 -2.52 8.46 -5.65
N ILE A 134 -3.73 8.02 -5.29
CA ILE A 134 -4.07 6.61 -5.12
C ILE A 134 -4.98 6.14 -6.25
N ARG A 135 -4.48 5.18 -7.05
CA ARG A 135 -5.25 4.56 -8.14
C ARG A 135 -5.38 3.06 -7.94
N THR A 136 -6.60 2.58 -7.82
CA THR A 136 -6.87 1.14 -7.67
C THR A 136 -7.88 0.65 -8.71
N GLY A 137 -7.91 -0.68 -8.91
CA GLY A 137 -8.98 -1.34 -9.64
C GLY A 137 -10.29 -1.34 -8.86
N ASP A 138 -11.03 -2.44 -8.89
CA ASP A 138 -12.24 -2.57 -8.07
C ASP A 138 -11.86 -2.67 -6.58
N ASP A 139 -12.59 -1.95 -5.72
CA ASP A 139 -12.43 -1.97 -4.28
C ASP A 139 -13.45 -2.92 -3.63
N ARG A 140 -12.94 -3.85 -2.82
CA ARG A 140 -13.70 -4.77 -1.95
C ARG A 140 -13.15 -4.79 -0.52
N GLY A 141 -12.17 -3.94 -0.25
CA GLY A 141 -11.45 -3.84 0.99
C GLY A 141 -11.56 -2.42 1.51
N VAL A 142 -10.40 -1.78 1.67
CA VAL A 142 -10.30 -0.43 2.20
C VAL A 142 -9.24 0.36 1.43
N VAL A 143 -9.61 1.53 0.92
CA VAL A 143 -8.71 2.52 0.32
C VAL A 143 -8.82 3.82 1.11
N ARG A 144 -7.69 4.39 1.55
CA ARG A 144 -7.65 5.62 2.36
C ARG A 144 -6.54 6.55 1.91
N GLY A 145 -6.84 7.84 1.80
CA GLY A 145 -5.85 8.89 1.67
C GLY A 145 -5.11 9.13 2.99
N ASN A 146 -5.88 9.38 4.05
CA ASN A 146 -5.46 9.74 5.41
C ASN A 146 -5.18 11.25 5.56
N ASP A 147 -3.97 11.69 5.87
CA ASP A 147 -3.71 13.11 6.18
C ASP A 147 -3.15 13.81 4.93
N GLY A 148 -3.86 14.76 4.33
CA GLY A 148 -3.40 15.50 3.15
C GLY A 148 -4.53 15.77 2.16
N ASN A 149 -4.26 16.53 1.11
CA ASN A 149 -5.23 16.73 0.04
C ASN A 149 -5.08 15.61 -1.00
N ASP A 150 -5.80 14.52 -0.80
CA ASP A 150 -5.58 13.29 -1.55
C ASP A 150 -6.37 13.26 -2.86
N THR A 151 -5.85 12.55 -3.85
CA THR A 151 -6.57 12.19 -5.08
C THR A 151 -6.75 10.68 -5.10
N ILE A 152 -8.01 10.23 -4.97
CA ILE A 152 -8.34 8.81 -4.93
C ILE A 152 -9.19 8.45 -6.14
N ASN A 153 -8.70 7.51 -6.95
CA ASN A 153 -9.41 6.98 -8.11
C ASN A 153 -9.55 5.46 -8.01
N THR A 154 -10.77 4.97 -7.82
CA THR A 154 -11.06 3.54 -7.78
C THR A 154 -12.04 3.12 -8.87
N GLY A 155 -12.05 1.84 -9.19
CA GLY A 155 -13.10 1.19 -9.97
C GLY A 155 -14.41 1.06 -9.19
N LEU A 156 -15.10 -0.06 -9.36
CA LEU A 156 -16.31 -0.39 -8.61
C LEU A 156 -15.98 -0.54 -7.11
N VAL A 157 -16.75 0.13 -6.24
CA VAL A 157 -16.70 -0.08 -4.79
C VAL A 157 -17.75 -1.12 -4.41
N ALA A 158 -17.36 -2.38 -4.27
CA ALA A 158 -18.25 -3.52 -4.01
C ALA A 158 -18.07 -4.06 -2.58
N SER A 159 -18.91 -3.59 -1.65
CA SER A 159 -18.74 -3.80 -0.21
C SER A 159 -17.39 -3.30 0.35
N GLY A 160 -16.71 -2.44 -0.41
CA GLY A 160 -15.48 -1.76 -0.01
C GLY A 160 -15.76 -0.44 0.69
N VAL A 161 -14.68 0.23 1.09
CA VAL A 161 -14.69 1.50 1.80
C VAL A 161 -13.59 2.39 1.22
N VAL A 162 -13.99 3.53 0.68
CA VAL A 162 -13.07 4.58 0.21
C VAL A 162 -13.20 5.79 1.15
N LEU A 163 -12.10 6.22 1.75
CA LEU A 163 -12.04 7.38 2.65
C LEU A 163 -11.01 8.37 2.12
N GLY A 164 -11.34 9.65 2.04
CA GLY A 164 -10.35 10.72 1.82
C GLY A 164 -9.48 10.85 3.06
N GLY A 165 -10.02 11.43 4.12
CA GLY A 165 -9.38 11.52 5.42
C GLY A 165 -9.45 12.92 5.98
N THR A 166 -8.31 13.59 6.17
CA THR A 166 -8.26 14.99 6.54
C THR A 166 -7.56 15.77 5.44
N GLY A 167 -8.14 16.89 5.01
CA GLY A 167 -7.68 17.65 3.86
C GLY A 167 -8.80 17.81 2.85
N ASP A 168 -8.56 18.59 1.80
CA ASP A 168 -9.51 18.80 0.71
C ASP A 168 -9.30 17.71 -0.35
N ASP A 169 -10.07 16.63 -0.27
CA ASP A 169 -9.85 15.40 -1.05
C ASP A 169 -10.61 15.39 -2.39
N ASN A 170 -10.04 14.71 -3.40
CA ASN A 170 -10.66 14.46 -4.69
C ASN A 170 -10.90 12.97 -4.90
N ILE A 171 -12.12 12.52 -4.66
CA ILE A 171 -12.50 11.11 -4.72
C ILE A 171 -13.33 10.83 -5.97
N THR A 172 -12.82 10.00 -6.87
CA THR A 172 -13.56 9.48 -8.01
C THR A 172 -13.69 7.96 -7.93
N THR A 173 -14.93 7.46 -8.01
CA THR A 173 -15.19 6.02 -7.99
C THR A 173 -16.11 5.60 -9.14
N GLY A 174 -16.13 4.29 -9.43
CA GLY A 174 -17.16 3.67 -10.25
C GLY A 174 -18.52 3.63 -9.54
N ASN A 175 -19.29 2.56 -9.73
CA ASN A 175 -20.52 2.39 -8.94
C ASN A 175 -20.14 2.04 -7.49
N VAL A 176 -20.98 2.44 -6.54
CA VAL A 176 -20.89 2.06 -5.13
C VAL A 176 -22.00 1.06 -4.84
N VAL A 177 -21.64 -0.19 -4.55
CA VAL A 177 -22.58 -1.31 -4.37
C VAL A 177 -22.34 -1.98 -3.02
N GLY A 178 -23.18 -1.65 -2.03
CA GLY A 178 -23.03 -2.11 -0.64
C GLY A 178 -21.79 -1.55 0.07
N GLY A 179 -21.14 -0.55 -0.52
CA GLY A 179 -19.91 0.08 -0.02
C GLY A 179 -20.16 1.49 0.52
N ILE A 180 -19.06 2.11 0.98
CA ILE A 180 -19.05 3.46 1.55
C ILE A 180 -17.99 4.29 0.83
N VAL A 181 -18.34 5.53 0.51
CA VAL A 181 -17.41 6.58 0.11
C VAL A 181 -17.59 7.74 1.08
N SER A 182 -16.50 8.26 1.63
CA SER A 182 -16.50 9.38 2.59
C SER A 182 -15.34 10.31 2.27
N GLY A 183 -15.62 11.61 2.21
CA GLY A 183 -14.62 12.66 2.04
C GLY A 183 -13.76 12.75 3.30
N GLY A 184 -14.39 13.14 4.41
CA GLY A 184 -13.73 13.21 5.70
C GLY A 184 -13.80 14.62 6.26
N THR A 185 -12.70 15.17 6.73
CA THR A 185 -12.69 16.59 7.14
C THR A 185 -11.98 17.43 6.11
N GLY A 186 -12.61 18.49 5.63
CA GLY A 186 -12.08 19.35 4.57
C GLY A 186 -13.12 19.52 3.47
N ASN A 187 -12.84 20.36 2.49
CA ASN A 187 -13.79 20.64 1.41
C ASN A 187 -13.59 19.63 0.28
N ASP A 188 -14.34 18.54 0.33
CA ASP A 188 -14.10 17.38 -0.51
C ASP A 188 -14.85 17.47 -1.85
N THR A 189 -14.27 16.90 -2.89
CA THR A 189 -14.92 16.68 -4.18
C THR A 189 -15.10 15.20 -4.41
N ILE A 190 -16.36 14.74 -4.39
CA ILE A 190 -16.71 13.33 -4.52
C ILE A 190 -17.51 13.12 -5.79
N ASN A 191 -17.00 12.30 -6.71
CA ASN A 191 -17.66 11.90 -7.94
C ASN A 191 -17.82 10.38 -8.01
N THR A 192 -19.04 9.89 -7.91
CA THR A 192 -19.34 8.45 -7.99
C THR A 192 -20.25 8.14 -9.17
N GLY A 193 -20.22 6.89 -9.62
CA GLY A 193 -21.24 6.30 -10.47
C GLY A 193 -22.59 6.14 -9.75
N THR A 194 -23.23 4.99 -9.93
CA THR A 194 -24.49 4.65 -9.25
C THR A 194 -24.24 4.32 -7.78
N VAL A 195 -25.08 4.86 -6.88
CA VAL A 195 -25.10 4.53 -5.45
C VAL A 195 -26.27 3.58 -5.20
N ASP A 196 -25.98 2.31 -4.95
CA ASP A 196 -26.99 1.27 -4.69
C ASP A 196 -27.72 1.47 -3.34
N VAL A 197 -28.87 0.80 -3.16
CA VAL A 197 -29.72 0.88 -1.95
C VAL A 197 -28.99 0.60 -0.63
N ARG A 198 -27.89 -0.14 -0.65
CA ARG A 198 -27.09 -0.46 0.55
C ARG A 198 -25.80 0.36 0.65
N SER A 199 -25.65 1.35 -0.20
CA SER A 199 -24.45 2.17 -0.31
C SER A 199 -24.64 3.54 0.33
N SER A 200 -23.55 4.14 0.77
CA SER A 200 -23.55 5.49 1.32
C SER A 200 -22.40 6.32 0.76
N VAL A 201 -22.68 7.59 0.52
CA VAL A 201 -21.70 8.63 0.16
C VAL A 201 -21.85 9.77 1.16
N PHE A 202 -20.74 10.20 1.76
CA PHE A 202 -20.69 11.24 2.77
C PHE A 202 -19.67 12.30 2.39
N GLY A 203 -20.04 13.57 2.50
CA GLY A 203 -19.10 14.69 2.48
C GLY A 203 -18.29 14.72 3.78
N ASP A 204 -19.03 14.68 4.91
CA ASP A 204 -18.50 14.78 6.29
C ASP A 204 -18.26 16.27 6.65
N PRO A 205 -17.46 16.70 7.66
CA PRO A 205 -17.29 18.12 7.92
C PRO A 205 -16.48 18.88 6.85
N GLY A 206 -17.12 19.85 6.19
CA GLY A 206 -16.53 20.73 5.19
C GLY A 206 -17.56 21.24 4.19
N ASP A 207 -17.18 22.16 3.30
CA ASP A 207 -18.05 22.63 2.22
C ASP A 207 -17.86 21.70 0.99
N ASP A 208 -18.65 20.62 0.92
CA ASP A 208 -18.39 19.52 0.01
C ASP A 208 -19.09 19.64 -1.35
N ASN A 209 -18.47 19.08 -2.39
CA ASN A 209 -19.03 18.94 -3.73
C ASN A 209 -19.26 17.48 -4.10
N ILE A 210 -20.50 17.02 -3.98
CA ILE A 210 -20.87 15.63 -4.22
C ILE A 210 -21.65 15.50 -5.52
N THR A 211 -21.12 14.74 -6.47
CA THR A 211 -21.82 14.35 -7.70
C THR A 211 -21.97 12.84 -7.78
N THR A 212 -23.19 12.36 -7.98
CA THR A 212 -23.46 10.94 -8.20
C THR A 212 -24.24 10.71 -9.49
N GLY A 213 -24.16 9.51 -10.04
CA GLY A 213 -25.09 8.99 -11.01
C GLY A 213 -26.50 8.80 -10.44
N ALA A 214 -27.09 7.62 -10.66
CA ALA A 214 -28.35 7.27 -10.00
C ALA A 214 -28.10 6.96 -8.51
N ASN A 215 -28.91 7.51 -7.62
CA ASN A 215 -28.89 7.26 -6.19
C ASN A 215 -30.13 6.48 -5.76
N ALA A 216 -29.93 5.26 -5.27
CA ALA A 216 -30.91 4.48 -4.53
C ALA A 216 -30.55 4.30 -3.04
N GLY A 217 -29.32 4.67 -2.67
CA GLY A 217 -28.79 4.58 -1.32
C GLY A 217 -28.90 5.90 -0.57
N THR A 218 -27.81 6.28 0.10
CA THR A 218 -27.72 7.49 0.91
C THR A 218 -26.61 8.39 0.39
N VAL A 219 -26.91 9.67 0.21
CA VAL A 219 -25.92 10.72 -0.08
C VAL A 219 -26.14 11.84 0.93
N GLN A 220 -25.10 12.19 1.70
CA GLN A 220 -25.16 13.22 2.73
C GLN A 220 -23.99 14.19 2.58
N GLY A 221 -24.26 15.50 2.67
CA GLY A 221 -23.23 16.52 2.78
C GLY A 221 -22.61 16.49 4.18
N ASN A 222 -23.48 16.65 5.19
CA ASN A 222 -23.18 16.68 6.63
C ASN A 222 -22.95 18.11 7.14
N ASP A 223 -21.75 18.46 7.60
CA ASP A 223 -21.52 19.74 8.28
C ASP A 223 -20.78 20.71 7.36
N GLY A 224 -21.48 21.67 6.75
CA GLY A 224 -20.88 22.72 5.93
C GLY A 224 -21.87 23.27 4.90
N ASP A 225 -21.40 24.13 4.01
CA ASP A 225 -22.21 24.65 2.90
C ASP A 225 -22.03 23.75 1.66
N ASP A 226 -22.81 22.67 1.59
CA ASP A 226 -22.61 21.59 0.62
C ASP A 226 -23.30 21.81 -0.73
N THR A 227 -22.70 21.30 -1.80
CA THR A 227 -23.31 21.19 -3.13
C THR A 227 -23.47 19.74 -3.54
N ILE A 228 -24.72 19.28 -3.68
CA ILE A 228 -25.04 17.88 -4.01
C ILE A 228 -25.81 17.80 -5.33
N THR A 229 -25.28 17.05 -6.30
CA THR A 229 -25.96 16.77 -7.58
C THR A 229 -26.13 15.27 -7.80
N THR A 230 -27.36 14.81 -7.96
CA THR A 230 -27.68 13.42 -8.30
C THR A 230 -28.53 13.34 -9.56
N VAL A 231 -28.15 12.48 -10.52
CA VAL A 231 -28.84 12.39 -11.82
C VAL A 231 -30.27 11.87 -11.68
N ALA A 232 -30.48 10.89 -10.81
CA ALA A 232 -31.79 10.35 -10.46
C ALA A 232 -31.78 9.87 -9.02
N ASN A 233 -32.78 10.23 -8.23
CA ASN A 233 -32.86 9.94 -6.81
C ASN A 233 -34.12 9.13 -6.48
N THR A 234 -33.90 7.86 -6.11
CA THR A 234 -34.88 6.98 -5.46
C THR A 234 -34.47 6.62 -4.03
N GLY A 235 -33.33 7.12 -3.57
CA GLY A 235 -32.80 6.98 -2.22
C GLY A 235 -32.99 8.23 -1.38
N THR A 236 -32.02 8.51 -0.54
CA THR A 236 -31.94 9.69 0.34
C THR A 236 -30.85 10.62 -0.14
N VAL A 237 -31.16 11.92 -0.19
CA VAL A 237 -30.19 13.01 -0.35
C VAL A 237 -30.48 14.02 0.77
N ASP A 238 -29.47 14.32 1.59
CA ASP A 238 -29.57 15.25 2.70
C ASP A 238 -28.35 16.18 2.71
N GLY A 239 -28.56 17.49 2.65
CA GLY A 239 -27.46 18.46 2.77
C GLY A 239 -26.83 18.44 4.17
N GLY A 240 -27.60 18.18 5.22
CA GLY A 240 -27.12 18.27 6.60
C GLY A 240 -27.26 19.68 7.19
N THR A 241 -26.27 20.13 7.97
CA THR A 241 -26.25 21.50 8.51
C THR A 241 -25.74 22.49 7.44
N GLY A 242 -25.66 23.79 7.74
CA GLY A 242 -25.21 24.80 6.78
C GLY A 242 -26.21 25.21 5.67
N MET A 243 -25.73 25.95 4.67
CA MET A 243 -26.48 26.47 3.54
C MET A 243 -26.22 25.65 2.27
N ASN A 244 -27.01 24.62 2.07
CA ASN A 244 -26.76 23.63 1.02
C ASN A 244 -27.46 23.94 -0.30
N THR A 245 -26.88 23.49 -1.39
CA THR A 245 -27.46 23.50 -2.73
C THR A 245 -27.60 22.08 -3.26
N CYS A 246 -28.83 21.60 -3.42
CA CYS A 246 -29.09 20.25 -3.92
C CYS A 246 -29.84 20.26 -5.25
N THR A 247 -29.32 19.52 -6.23
CA THR A 247 -29.98 19.26 -7.51
C THR A 247 -30.19 17.76 -7.67
N THR A 248 -31.42 17.30 -7.49
CA THR A 248 -31.78 15.87 -7.62
C THR A 248 -32.77 15.65 -8.76
N GLY A 249 -32.48 14.70 -9.66
CA GLY A 249 -33.50 14.16 -10.55
C GLY A 249 -34.37 13.12 -9.84
N GLY A 250 -35.51 12.72 -10.43
CA GLY A 250 -36.31 11.58 -9.94
C GLY A 250 -37.39 11.91 -8.89
N PRO A 251 -38.02 10.87 -8.30
CA PRO A 251 -39.21 11.03 -7.48
C PRO A 251 -38.95 11.52 -6.03
N ASN A 252 -37.76 11.27 -5.48
CA ASN A 252 -37.45 11.64 -4.09
C ASN A 252 -36.75 13.01 -4.04
N PRO A 253 -37.33 14.01 -3.34
CA PRO A 253 -36.65 15.30 -3.14
C PRO A 253 -35.48 15.18 -2.17
N ALA A 254 -34.54 16.12 -2.24
CA ALA A 254 -33.51 16.29 -1.22
C ALA A 254 -34.06 16.96 0.06
N MET A 255 -33.36 16.78 1.17
CA MET A 255 -33.63 17.40 2.48
C MET A 255 -32.49 18.35 2.86
N ASN A 256 -32.79 19.34 3.70
CA ASN A 256 -31.84 20.32 4.20
C ASN A 256 -31.04 21.03 3.08
N CYS A 257 -31.80 21.43 2.05
CA CYS A 257 -31.44 22.35 0.98
C CYS A 257 -32.58 23.40 0.91
#